data_AF-A0A2G9TED7-F1
#
_entry.id   AF-A0A2G9TED7-F1
#
_cell.length_a   1.000
_cell.length_b   1.000
_cell.length_c   1.000
_cell.angle_alpha   90.00
_cell.angle_beta   90.00
_cell.angle_gamma   90.00
#
_symmetry.space_group_name_H-M   'P 1'
#
loop_
_entity.id
_entity.type
_entity.pdbx_description
1 polymer ?
#
loop_
_entity_poly.entity_id
_entity_poly.type
_entity_poly.pdbx_seq_one_letter_code
_entity_poly.pdbx_strand_id
1 'polypeptide(L)'
;MYYYECEKDGPYLKSRPKGCISHDKRKRVAIGERDDFGDYTYECRLKYNGTIQMCSVGCIHKGEHYKVGEQWPTHKNDERLVFY
;
A
#
# COMPACT_ATOMS: atom_id res chain seq x y z
N MET A 1 -8.93 4.37 1.23
CA MET A 1 -9.62 5.35 0.36
C MET A 1 -8.80 5.52 -0.91
N TYR A 2 -9.39 5.96 -2.02
CA TYR A 2 -8.70 6.27 -3.27
C TYR A 2 -9.18 7.60 -3.83
N TYR A 3 -8.43 8.17 -4.76
CA TYR A 3 -8.76 9.46 -5.38
C TYR A 3 -8.77 9.36 -6.90
N TYR A 4 -9.62 10.20 -7.48
CA TYR A 4 -9.73 10.40 -8.91
C TYR A 4 -9.16 11.75 -9.30
N GLU A 5 -8.78 11.84 -10.56
CA GLU A 5 -8.44 13.08 -11.21
C GLU A 5 -9.22 13.19 -12.52
N CYS A 6 -9.63 14.42 -12.83
CA CYS A 6 -10.31 14.71 -14.06
C CYS A 6 -9.27 14.92 -15.15
N GLU A 7 -9.26 14.08 -16.17
CA GLU A 7 -8.30 14.14 -17.26
C GLU A 7 -8.98 14.41 -18.58
N LYS A 8 -8.29 15.11 -19.47
CA LYS A 8 -8.79 15.36 -20.82
C LYS A 8 -8.75 14.06 -21.64
N ASP A 9 -9.88 13.71 -22.23
CA ASP A 9 -10.08 12.55 -23.11
C ASP A 9 -10.64 13.05 -24.44
N GLY A 10 -9.73 13.54 -25.29
CA GLY A 10 -10.08 14.22 -26.54
C GLY A 10 -10.86 15.53 -26.29
N PRO A 11 -12.08 15.69 -26.84
CA PRO A 11 -12.93 16.85 -26.57
C PRO A 11 -13.67 16.77 -25.22
N TYR A 12 -13.59 15.64 -24.53
CA TYR A 12 -14.30 15.40 -23.27
C TYR A 12 -13.36 15.40 -22.06
N LEU A 13 -13.95 15.34 -20.87
CA LEU A 13 -13.26 15.09 -19.62
C LEU A 13 -13.71 13.73 -19.07
N LYS A 14 -12.75 12.97 -18.50
CA LYS A 14 -13.03 11.67 -17.89
C LYS A 14 -12.37 11.58 -16.53
N SER A 15 -13.13 11.11 -15.55
CA SER A 15 -12.59 10.75 -14.24
C SER A 15 -11.74 9.48 -14.38
N ARG A 16 -10.46 9.58 -14.02
CA ARG A 16 -9.52 8.46 -13.99
C ARG A 16 -9.01 8.30 -12.56
N PRO A 17 -9.00 7.07 -12.03
CA PRO A 17 -8.46 6.89 -10.71
C PRO A 17 -6.93 6.99 -10.75
N LYS A 18 -6.35 7.66 -9.76
CA LYS A 18 -4.92 8.00 -9.76
C LYS A 18 -4.12 7.36 -8.65
N GLY A 19 -4.79 6.96 -7.57
CA GLY A 19 -4.11 6.33 -6.46
C GLY A 19 -4.97 6.25 -5.21
N CYS A 20 -4.29 5.95 -4.12
CA CYS A 20 -4.85 5.74 -2.81
C CYS A 20 -4.69 7.00 -1.97
N ILE A 21 -5.52 7.11 -0.93
CA ILE A 21 -5.28 8.03 0.17
C ILE A 21 -4.60 7.23 1.27
N SER A 22 -3.54 7.78 1.85
CA SER A 22 -2.78 7.18 2.96
C SER A 22 -3.69 6.85 4.14
N HIS A 23 -3.24 5.94 5.01
CA HIS A 23 -4.01 5.53 6.19
C HIS A 23 -4.32 6.70 7.15
N ASP A 24 -3.38 7.63 7.29
CA ASP A 24 -3.55 8.87 8.08
C ASP A 24 -4.35 9.97 7.35
N LYS A 25 -4.74 9.73 6.09
CA LYS A 25 -5.45 10.65 5.20
C LYS A 25 -4.72 11.95 4.86
N ARG A 26 -3.41 12.04 5.11
CA ARG A 26 -2.62 13.27 4.89
C ARG A 26 -2.04 13.37 3.49
N LYS A 27 -1.87 12.25 2.79
CA LYS A 27 -1.25 12.24 1.47
C LYS A 27 -1.94 11.31 0.48
N ARG A 28 -1.66 11.58 -0.80
CA ARG A 28 -2.05 10.77 -1.96
C ARG A 28 -0.87 9.87 -2.30
N VAL A 29 -1.14 8.58 -2.49
CA VAL A 29 -0.17 7.55 -2.86
C VAL A 29 -0.54 7.08 -4.25
N ALA A 30 0.32 7.34 -5.25
CA ALA A 30 0.02 6.97 -6.63
C ALA A 30 -0.07 5.44 -6.80
N ILE A 31 -0.74 4.97 -7.85
CA ILE A 31 -0.78 3.53 -8.16
C ILE A 31 0.65 3.02 -8.40
N GLY A 32 1.02 1.93 -7.72
CA GLY A 32 2.36 1.34 -7.72
C GLY A 32 3.28 1.86 -6.61
N GLU A 33 2.95 3.01 -6.01
CA GLU A 33 3.75 3.59 -4.94
C GLU A 33 3.47 2.95 -3.58
N ARG A 34 4.45 3.07 -2.69
CA ARG A 34 4.40 2.53 -1.34
C ARG A 34 4.25 3.62 -0.28
N ASP A 35 3.67 3.21 0.84
CA ASP A 35 3.47 4.04 2.01
C ASP A 35 3.62 3.21 3.29
N ASP A 36 4.42 3.72 4.22
CA ASP A 36 4.60 3.09 5.53
C ASP A 36 3.63 3.71 6.54
N PHE A 37 2.95 2.85 7.30
CA PHE A 37 2.05 3.28 8.34
C PHE A 37 2.02 2.27 9.49
N GLY A 38 2.44 2.72 10.68
CA GLY A 38 2.67 1.83 11.81
C GLY A 38 3.77 0.83 11.50
N ASP A 39 3.51 -0.45 11.77
CA ASP A 39 4.48 -1.54 11.55
C ASP A 39 4.31 -2.23 10.19
N TYR A 40 3.71 -1.54 9.21
CA TYR A 40 3.40 -2.11 7.90
C TYR A 40 3.81 -1.20 6.75
N THR A 41 4.23 -1.85 5.67
CA THR A 41 4.42 -1.23 4.36
C THR A 41 3.25 -1.58 3.47
N TYR A 42 2.63 -0.56 2.92
CA TYR A 42 1.51 -0.66 2.01
C TYR A 42 1.93 -0.29 0.59
N GLU A 43 1.23 -0.83 -0.38
CA GLU A 43 1.35 -0.46 -1.79
C GLU A 43 -0.04 -0.16 -2.34
N CYS A 44 -0.17 0.97 -3.05
CA CYS A 44 -1.41 1.29 -3.73
C CYS A 44 -1.53 0.50 -5.03
N ARG A 45 -2.41 -0.50 -5.08
CA ARG A 45 -2.52 -1.41 -6.24
C ARG A 45 -3.82 -1.21 -7.00
N LEU A 46 -3.72 -1.20 -8.33
CA LEU A 46 -4.84 -1.43 -9.24
C LEU A 46 -5.06 -2.94 -9.36
N LYS A 47 -6.19 -3.44 -8.86
CA LYS A 47 -6.58 -4.84 -8.93
C LYS A 47 -7.10 -5.17 -10.34
N TYR A 48 -7.09 -6.45 -10.68
CA TYR A 48 -7.54 -6.95 -12.00
C TYR A 48 -9.00 -6.59 -12.32
N ASN A 49 -9.83 -6.42 -11.31
CA ASN A 49 -11.24 -6.00 -11.43
C ASN A 49 -11.40 -4.47 -11.59
N GLY A 50 -10.30 -3.72 -11.73
CA GLY A 50 -10.31 -2.28 -11.89
C GLY A 50 -10.44 -1.48 -10.60
N THR A 51 -10.51 -2.12 -9.43
CA THR A 51 -10.54 -1.40 -8.15
C THR A 51 -9.15 -1.00 -7.70
N ILE A 52 -9.04 0.11 -6.98
CA ILE A 52 -7.78 0.54 -6.38
C ILE A 52 -7.85 0.39 -4.87
N GLN A 53 -6.84 -0.26 -4.33
CA GLN A 53 -6.80 -0.59 -2.93
C GLN A 53 -5.39 -0.48 -2.40
N MET A 54 -5.29 0.11 -1.21
CA MET A 54 -4.10 0.05 -0.40
C MET A 54 -3.93 -1.37 0.13
N CYS A 55 -2.88 -2.07 -0.29
CA CYS A 55 -2.61 -3.44 0.08
C CYS A 55 -1.40 -3.48 1.01
N SER A 56 -1.49 -4.18 2.14
CA SER A 56 -0.27 -4.49 2.91
C SER A 56 0.61 -5.43 2.08
N VAL A 57 1.89 -5.10 1.97
CA VAL A 57 2.89 -5.83 1.18
C VAL A 57 4.13 -6.21 1.98
N GLY A 58 4.21 -5.74 3.23
CA GLY A 58 5.32 -6.02 4.12
C GLY A 58 5.09 -5.48 5.52
N CYS A 59 6.00 -5.83 6.41
CA CYS A 59 6.06 -5.38 7.79
C CYS A 59 7.32 -4.54 8.02
N ILE A 60 7.28 -3.69 9.03
CA ILE A 60 8.42 -2.90 9.47
C ILE A 60 8.75 -3.34 10.90
N HIS A 61 9.98 -3.76 11.15
CA HIS A 61 10.44 -4.14 12.47
C HIS A 61 11.78 -3.46 12.78
N LYS A 62 11.81 -2.67 13.86
CA LYS A 62 12.99 -1.87 14.26
C LYS A 62 13.56 -0.99 13.13
N GLY A 63 12.68 -0.48 12.28
CA GLY A 63 13.04 0.36 11.13
C GLY A 63 13.41 -0.40 9.86
N GLU A 64 13.47 -1.73 9.91
CA GLU A 64 13.79 -2.58 8.77
C GLU A 64 12.52 -3.13 8.11
N HIS A 65 12.51 -3.19 6.78
CA HIS A 65 11.38 -3.64 5.98
C HIS A 65 11.49 -5.13 5.63
N TYR A 66 10.41 -5.86 5.85
CA TYR A 66 10.30 -7.29 5.56
C TYR A 66 9.14 -7.54 4.62
N LYS A 67 9.38 -8.27 3.55
CA LYS A 67 8.32 -8.69 2.62
C LYS A 67 7.52 -9.86 3.21
N VAL A 68 6.35 -10.09 2.63
CA VAL A 68 5.55 -11.29 2.93
C VAL A 68 6.42 -12.55 2.75
N GLY A 69 6.50 -13.36 3.81
CA GLY A 69 7.30 -14.59 3.87
C GLY A 69 8.72 -14.41 4.39
N GLU A 70 9.24 -13.18 4.47
CA GLU A 70 10.52 -12.91 5.14
C GLU A 70 10.32 -12.92 6.67
N GLN A 71 11.38 -13.32 7.38
CA GLN A 71 11.38 -13.39 8.84
C GLN A 71 12.54 -12.56 9.38
N TRP A 72 12.32 -11.95 10.55
CA TRP A 72 13.39 -11.30 11.29
C TRP A 72 13.88 -12.20 12.44
N PRO A 73 15.18 -12.17 12.78
CA PRO A 73 15.71 -12.96 13.89
C PRO A 73 15.13 -12.44 15.21
N THR A 74 14.28 -13.24 15.87
CA THR A 74 13.97 -13.05 17.28
C THR A 74 15.07 -13.74 18.10
N HIS A 75 15.73 -13.01 19.00
CA HIS A 75 16.70 -13.62 19.89
C HIS A 75 15.98 -14.64 20.80
N LYS A 76 16.25 -15.94 20.58
CA LYS A 76 15.93 -17.12 21.40
C LYS A 76 14.52 -17.17 22.02
N ASN A 77 13.70 -18.07 21.48
CA ASN A 77 12.48 -18.63 22.09
C ASN A 77 11.36 -17.63 22.40
N ASP A 78 10.85 -16.90 21.39
CA ASP A 78 9.53 -16.29 21.53
C ASP A 78 8.74 -16.32 20.21
N GLU A 79 7.43 -16.42 20.35
CA GLU A 79 6.48 -17.09 19.48
C GLU A 79 6.42 -16.58 18.03
N ARG A 80 6.22 -17.56 17.14
CA ARG A 80 5.91 -17.39 15.71
C ARG A 80 4.74 -16.42 15.52
N LEU A 81 5.02 -15.25 14.97
CA LEU A 81 4.04 -14.50 14.19
C LEU A 81 4.37 -14.66 12.71
N VAL A 82 3.94 -15.80 12.17
CA VAL A 82 3.85 -16.01 10.72
C VAL A 82 2.48 -15.49 10.31
N PHE A 83 2.44 -14.33 9.65
CA PHE A 83 1.21 -13.88 9.01
C PHE A 83 1.19 -14.48 7.59
N TYR A 84 0.37 -15.53 7.42
CA TYR A 84 -0.08 -16.05 6.12
C TYR A 84 -1.14 -15.15 5.52
#